data_AF-A0A964EWQ1-F1
#
_entry.id   AF-A0A964EWQ1-F1
#
_cell.length_a   1.000
_cell.length_b   1.000
_cell.length_c   1.000
_cell.angle_alpha   90.00
_cell.angle_beta   90.00
_cell.angle_gamma   90.00
#
_symmetry.space_group_name_H-M   'P 1'
#
loop_
_entity.id
_entity.type
_entity.pdbx_description
1 polymer ?
#
loop_
_entity_poly.entity_id
_entity_poly.type
_entity_poly.pdbx_seq_one_letter_code
_entity_poly.pdbx_strand_id
1 'polypeptide(L)'
;MEYHEIFDRILRVVDDQAYTVSVERLQSPEEREALEPFSRALASGEFDPDRLRDYVRGLHHRGLIDRVKMLSAVHMIAAHPRVADWDEAARIAGEQELAALELGGPELNLNLASVDRHRGVVAYLRGHYEVALDYFARVIERDRTGDNMGNVLCALVRLAELDDAKGLFHQICETYPERVRQDLVRRVKTDPDLAALLPEVSP
;
A
#
# COMPACT_ATOMS: atom_id res chain seq x y z
N MET A 1 12.13 -13.99 -11.35
CA MET A 1 10.74 -14.20 -11.80
C MET A 1 10.57 -13.25 -12.95
N GLU A 2 10.25 -13.77 -14.12
CA GLU A 2 10.14 -12.96 -15.33
C GLU A 2 8.86 -12.11 -15.24
N TYR A 3 8.87 -10.89 -15.79
CA TYR A 3 7.73 -9.95 -15.77
C TYR A 3 6.38 -10.62 -16.07
N HIS A 4 6.33 -11.42 -17.14
CA HIS A 4 5.13 -12.12 -17.60
C HIS A 4 4.55 -13.07 -16.55
N GLU A 5 5.39 -13.75 -15.75
CA GLU A 5 4.93 -14.65 -14.70
C GLU A 5 4.24 -13.88 -13.57
N ILE A 6 4.74 -12.69 -13.24
CA ILE A 6 4.16 -11.79 -12.24
C ILE A 6 2.83 -11.25 -12.76
N PHE A 7 2.79 -10.81 -14.02
CA PHE A 7 1.59 -10.27 -14.63
C PHE A 7 0.49 -11.32 -14.78
N ASP A 8 0.81 -12.53 -15.21
CA ASP A 8 -0.13 -13.66 -15.26
C ASP A 8 -0.69 -14.02 -13.87
N ARG A 9 0.11 -13.84 -12.81
CA ARG A 9 -0.37 -14.01 -11.43
C ARG A 9 -1.34 -12.90 -11.04
N ILE A 10 -1.07 -11.65 -11.42
CA ILE A 10 -1.97 -10.52 -11.19
C ILE A 10 -3.30 -10.75 -11.91
N LEU A 11 -3.25 -11.09 -13.21
CA LEU A 11 -4.45 -11.35 -14.01
C LEU A 11 -5.30 -12.44 -13.39
N ARG A 12 -4.69 -13.57 -12.98
CA ARG A 12 -5.42 -14.63 -12.26
C ARG A 12 -6.10 -14.14 -10.98
N VAL A 13 -5.43 -13.32 -10.18
CA VAL A 13 -6.02 -12.76 -8.94
C VAL A 13 -7.21 -11.84 -9.24
N VAL A 14 -7.14 -11.10 -10.35
CA VAL A 14 -8.17 -10.16 -10.79
C VAL A 14 -9.36 -10.88 -11.43
N ASP A 15 -9.07 -11.92 -12.22
CA ASP A 15 -10.05 -12.79 -12.88
C ASP A 15 -10.80 -13.68 -11.89
N ASP A 16 -10.09 -14.23 -10.90
CA ASP A 16 -10.63 -15.37 -10.17
C ASP A 16 -11.80 -15.02 -9.24
N GLN A 17 -11.90 -13.83 -8.60
CA GLN A 17 -13.12 -13.41 -7.87
C GLN A 17 -13.20 -11.91 -7.44
N ALA A 18 -14.45 -11.40 -7.45
CA ALA A 18 -14.94 -10.20 -6.76
C ALA A 18 -15.30 -10.45 -5.26
N TYR A 19 -14.52 -11.26 -4.54
CA TYR A 19 -14.78 -11.51 -3.11
C TYR A 19 -14.18 -10.38 -2.26
N THR A 20 -14.98 -9.34 -2.01
CA THR A 20 -14.68 -8.36 -0.97
C THR A 20 -14.94 -8.97 0.39
N VAL A 21 -13.88 -9.28 1.13
CA VAL A 21 -13.91 -8.99 2.56
C VAL A 21 -13.71 -7.49 2.63
N SER A 22 -14.80 -6.73 2.72
CA SER A 22 -14.73 -5.30 3.04
C SER A 22 -14.26 -5.18 4.48
N VAL A 23 -12.94 -5.17 4.67
CA VAL A 23 -12.31 -4.77 5.90
C VAL A 23 -12.38 -3.24 5.92
N GLU A 24 -13.50 -2.70 6.37
CA GLU A 24 -13.45 -1.38 6.97
C GLU A 24 -12.38 -1.45 8.05
N ARG A 25 -11.20 -0.90 7.70
CA ARG A 25 -9.96 -0.87 8.48
C ARG A 25 -10.30 -0.98 9.95
N LEU A 26 -9.92 -2.12 10.54
CA LEU A 26 -10.13 -2.53 11.93
C LEU A 26 -9.34 -1.65 12.89
N GLN A 27 -9.59 -0.36 12.76
CA GLN A 27 -9.15 0.67 13.66
C GLN A 27 -10.36 1.06 14.47
N SER A 28 -10.21 0.95 15.79
CA SER A 28 -11.20 1.54 16.68
C SER A 28 -11.31 3.05 16.36
N PRO A 29 -12.46 3.69 16.62
CA PRO A 29 -12.57 5.15 16.48
C PRO A 29 -11.47 5.90 17.22
N GLU A 30 -11.05 5.39 18.38
CA GLU A 30 -9.94 5.89 19.19
C GLU A 30 -8.59 5.77 18.48
N GLU A 31 -8.29 4.62 17.85
CA GLU A 31 -7.09 4.45 17.02
C GLU A 31 -7.05 5.47 15.88
N ARG A 32 -8.18 5.71 15.22
CA ARG A 32 -8.28 6.64 14.10
C ARG A 32 -8.04 8.08 14.54
N GLU A 33 -8.66 8.49 15.64
CA GLU A 33 -8.47 9.82 16.23
C GLU A 33 -7.00 10.01 16.66
N ALA A 34 -6.42 9.00 17.29
CA ALA A 34 -5.02 9.00 17.73
C ALA A 34 -4.02 9.09 16.56
N LEU A 35 -4.34 8.57 15.37
CA LEU A 35 -3.45 8.63 14.19
C LEU A 35 -3.75 9.80 13.24
N GLU A 36 -4.80 10.59 13.50
CA GLU A 36 -5.17 11.73 12.66
C GLU A 36 -4.03 12.79 12.59
N PRO A 37 -3.39 13.20 13.71
CA PRO A 37 -2.29 14.16 13.65
C PRO A 37 -1.10 13.64 12.83
N PHE A 38 -0.79 12.35 12.93
CA PHE A 38 0.25 11.71 12.14
C PHE A 38 -0.08 11.75 10.64
N SER A 39 -1.32 11.39 10.28
CA SER A 39 -1.77 11.36 8.89
C SER A 39 -1.74 12.76 8.25
N ARG A 40 -2.18 13.79 8.99
CA ARG A 40 -2.11 15.18 8.54
C ARG A 40 -0.67 15.67 8.35
N ALA A 41 0.24 15.31 9.26
CA ALA A 41 1.64 15.72 9.17
C ALA A 41 2.35 15.12 7.94
N LEU A 42 2.08 13.85 7.63
CA LEU A 42 2.61 13.25 6.40
C LEU A 42 2.00 13.89 5.13
N ALA A 43 0.68 14.14 5.12
CA ALA A 43 0.00 14.72 3.96
C ALA A 43 0.43 16.16 3.67
N SER A 44 0.73 16.98 4.69
CA SER A 44 1.24 18.34 4.48
C SER A 44 2.67 18.34 3.94
N GLY A 45 3.42 17.25 4.15
CA GLY A 45 4.84 17.18 3.85
C GLY A 45 5.70 18.09 4.75
N GLU A 46 5.14 18.79 5.74
CA GLU A 46 5.87 19.67 6.65
C GLU A 46 5.86 19.08 8.06
N PHE A 47 6.90 18.32 8.39
CA PHE A 47 7.04 17.68 9.70
C PHE A 47 8.51 17.50 10.09
N ASP A 48 8.75 17.38 11.39
CA ASP A 48 10.00 16.92 11.98
C ASP A 48 9.94 15.39 12.11
N PRO A 49 10.79 14.64 11.38
CA PRO A 49 10.75 13.18 11.38
C PRO A 49 10.93 12.56 12.76
N ASP A 50 11.82 13.11 13.59
CA ASP A 50 12.12 12.53 14.90
C ASP A 50 10.99 12.76 15.88
N ARG A 51 10.41 13.96 15.88
CA ARG A 51 9.20 14.24 16.67
C ARG A 51 8.04 13.35 16.25
N LEU A 52 7.90 13.07 14.95
CA LEU A 52 6.82 12.23 14.45
C LEU A 52 7.04 10.76 14.81
N ARG A 53 8.30 10.27 14.79
CA ARG A 53 8.67 8.94 15.30
C ARG A 53 8.34 8.82 16.79
N ASP A 54 8.73 9.81 17.59
CA ASP A 54 8.47 9.83 19.03
C ASP A 54 6.97 9.87 19.35
N TYR A 55 6.21 10.64 18.58
CA TYR A 55 4.75 10.68 18.68
C TYR A 55 4.13 9.29 18.50
N VAL A 56 4.44 8.59 17.41
CA VAL A 56 3.89 7.25 17.10
C VAL A 56 4.34 6.22 18.14
N ARG A 57 5.61 6.25 18.57
CA ARG A 57 6.09 5.39 19.67
C ARG A 57 5.36 5.68 20.98
N GLY A 58 5.02 6.93 21.25
CA GLY A 58 4.20 7.33 22.39
C GLY A 58 2.77 6.77 22.32
N LEU A 59 2.15 6.71 21.14
CA LEU A 59 0.84 6.06 20.97
C LEU A 59 0.92 4.57 21.33
N HIS A 60 1.95 3.89 20.84
CA HIS A 60 2.17 2.48 21.16
C HIS A 60 2.41 2.25 22.65
N HIS A 61 3.23 3.07 23.29
CA HIS A 61 3.50 2.96 24.73
C HIS A 61 2.23 3.14 25.59
N ARG A 62 1.29 3.97 25.13
CA ARG A 62 -0.03 4.14 25.77
C ARG A 62 -1.03 3.02 25.45
N GLY A 63 -0.66 2.03 24.63
CA GLY A 63 -1.54 0.95 24.21
C GLY A 63 -2.60 1.36 23.19
N LEU A 64 -2.51 2.56 22.62
CA LEU A 64 -3.48 3.06 21.64
C LEU A 64 -3.30 2.40 20.28
N ILE A 65 -2.10 1.93 19.96
CA ILE A 65 -1.82 1.14 18.75
C ILE A 65 -0.91 -0.03 19.10
N ASP A 66 -1.08 -1.14 18.39
CA ASP A 66 -0.17 -2.28 18.51
C ASP A 66 1.20 -2.02 17.84
N ARG A 67 2.14 -2.94 18.07
CA ARG A 67 3.50 -2.85 17.55
C ARG A 67 3.56 -2.88 16.02
N VAL A 68 2.68 -3.64 15.37
CA VAL A 68 2.63 -3.75 13.89
C VAL A 68 2.25 -2.41 13.28
N LYS A 69 1.19 -1.77 13.81
CA LYS A 69 0.74 -0.44 13.39
C LYS A 69 1.79 0.64 13.66
N MET A 70 2.47 0.58 14.81
CA MET A 70 3.58 1.48 15.12
C MET A 70 4.71 1.36 14.10
N LEU A 71 5.17 0.14 13.81
CA LEU A 71 6.23 -0.10 12.82
C LEU A 71 5.80 0.35 11.41
N SER A 72 4.55 0.07 11.03
CA SER A 72 3.99 0.58 9.78
C SER A 72 4.05 2.11 9.67
N ALA A 73 3.72 2.82 10.74
CA ALA A 73 3.75 4.29 10.74
C ALA A 73 5.19 4.84 10.72
N VAL A 74 6.12 4.23 11.47
CA VAL A 74 7.55 4.61 11.43
C VAL A 74 8.15 4.32 10.05
N HIS A 75 7.76 3.22 9.40
CA HIS A 75 8.15 2.94 8.01
C HIS A 75 7.72 4.08 7.07
N MET A 76 6.48 4.55 7.17
CA MET A 76 5.98 5.64 6.32
C MET A 76 6.77 6.95 6.51
N ILE A 77 7.28 7.21 7.72
CA ILE A 77 8.17 8.35 7.99
C ILE A 77 9.50 8.16 7.26
N ALA A 78 10.15 7.01 7.45
CA ALA A 78 11.44 6.70 6.83
C ALA A 78 11.35 6.71 5.29
N ALA A 79 10.30 6.10 4.75
CA ALA A 79 10.02 6.02 3.33
C ALA A 79 9.42 7.31 2.73
N HIS A 80 9.19 8.36 3.53
CA HIS A 80 8.67 9.60 3.00
C HIS A 80 9.74 10.25 2.08
N PRO A 81 9.38 10.80 0.90
CA PRO A 81 10.36 11.37 -0.04
C PRO A 81 11.29 12.45 0.53
N ARG A 82 10.82 13.18 1.56
CA ARG A 82 11.66 14.18 2.28
C ARG A 82 12.70 13.57 3.22
N VAL A 83 12.45 12.37 3.72
CA VAL A 83 13.35 11.67 4.64
C VAL A 83 14.26 10.74 3.85
N ALA A 84 13.68 9.97 2.92
CA ALA A 84 14.39 9.11 1.99
C ALA A 84 15.38 8.13 2.66
N ASP A 85 15.05 7.67 3.86
CA ASP A 85 15.84 6.67 4.59
C ASP A 85 15.35 5.27 4.22
N TRP A 86 15.76 4.82 3.03
CA TRP A 86 15.31 3.55 2.45
C TRP A 86 15.85 2.34 3.19
N ASP A 87 17.03 2.46 3.80
CA ASP A 87 17.65 1.38 4.56
C ASP A 87 16.92 1.20 5.91
N GLU A 88 16.57 2.30 6.59
CA GLU A 88 15.70 2.23 7.77
C GLU A 88 14.32 1.67 7.39
N ALA A 89 13.71 2.15 6.31
CA ALA A 89 12.41 1.68 5.85
C ALA A 89 12.40 0.16 5.56
N ALA A 90 13.44 -0.36 4.90
CA ALA A 90 13.59 -1.79 4.62
C ALA A 90 13.77 -2.61 5.90
N ARG A 91 14.61 -2.13 6.84
CA ARG A 91 14.79 -2.78 8.15
C ARG A 91 13.47 -2.85 8.92
N ILE A 92 12.73 -1.74 8.99
CA ILE A 92 11.44 -1.67 9.69
C ILE A 92 10.42 -2.64 9.07
N ALA A 93 10.38 -2.77 7.74
CA ALA A 93 9.48 -3.72 7.10
C ALA A 93 9.77 -5.17 7.52
N GLY A 94 11.05 -5.54 7.68
CA GLY A 94 11.44 -6.84 8.24
C GLY A 94 11.02 -7.01 9.70
N GLU A 95 11.20 -5.99 10.54
CA GLU A 95 10.75 -6.01 11.93
C GLU A 95 9.23 -6.11 12.06
N GLN A 96 8.50 -5.46 11.16
CA GLN A 96 7.05 -5.49 11.13
C GLN A 96 6.52 -6.88 10.77
N GLU A 97 7.19 -7.61 9.88
CA GLU A 97 6.86 -9.00 9.56
C GLU A 97 6.96 -9.90 10.80
N LEU A 98 8.08 -9.81 11.52
CA LEU A 98 8.27 -10.55 12.76
C LEU A 98 7.18 -10.19 13.79
N ALA A 99 6.90 -8.90 13.98
CA ALA A 99 5.84 -8.45 14.87
C ALA A 99 4.45 -8.96 14.45
N ALA A 100 4.16 -9.03 13.15
CA ALA A 100 2.90 -9.56 12.64
C ALA A 100 2.76 -11.06 12.92
N LEU A 101 3.83 -11.83 12.68
CA LEU A 101 3.88 -13.27 12.96
C LEU A 101 3.76 -13.57 14.47
N GLU A 102 4.41 -12.76 15.32
CA GLU A 102 4.30 -12.85 16.77
C GLU A 102 2.88 -12.54 17.27
N LEU A 103 2.24 -11.50 16.71
CA LEU A 103 0.87 -11.11 17.07
C LEU A 103 -0.16 -12.17 16.62
N GLY A 104 0.01 -12.72 15.42
CA GLY A 104 -0.88 -13.71 14.84
C GLY A 104 -2.33 -13.24 14.76
N GLY A 105 -3.26 -14.17 14.98
CA GLY A 105 -4.69 -13.86 15.04
C GLY A 105 -5.37 -13.68 13.67
N PRO A 106 -6.64 -13.23 13.67
CA PRO A 106 -7.44 -13.11 12.44
C PRO A 106 -6.86 -12.08 11.45
N GLU A 107 -6.11 -11.11 11.93
CA GLU A 107 -5.54 -10.02 11.12
C GLU A 107 -4.17 -10.32 10.50
N LEU A 108 -3.63 -11.52 10.73
CA LEU A 108 -2.29 -11.87 10.27
C LEU A 108 -2.10 -11.63 8.76
N ASN A 109 -3.05 -12.06 7.93
CA ASN A 109 -2.95 -11.89 6.48
C ASN A 109 -2.94 -10.43 6.05
N LEU A 110 -3.71 -9.56 6.71
CA LEU A 110 -3.72 -8.13 6.43
C LEU A 110 -2.43 -7.45 6.92
N ASN A 111 -1.91 -7.87 8.06
CA ASN A 111 -0.63 -7.39 8.57
C ASN A 111 0.52 -7.77 7.63
N LEU A 112 0.54 -9.00 7.11
CA LEU A 112 1.52 -9.45 6.11
C LEU A 112 1.34 -8.76 4.76
N ALA A 113 0.10 -8.47 4.34
CA ALA A 113 -0.15 -7.64 3.16
C ALA A 113 0.42 -6.22 3.33
N SER A 114 0.29 -5.63 4.53
CA SER A 114 0.89 -4.33 4.85
C SER A 114 2.42 -4.36 4.77
N VAL A 115 3.05 -5.43 5.24
CA VAL A 115 4.50 -5.66 5.13
C VAL A 115 4.93 -5.73 3.66
N ASP A 116 4.28 -6.56 2.86
CA ASP A 116 4.61 -6.70 1.44
C ASP A 116 4.38 -5.39 0.68
N ARG A 117 3.34 -4.63 1.02
CA ARG A 117 3.11 -3.29 0.47
C ARG A 117 4.27 -2.36 0.78
N HIS A 118 4.76 -2.34 2.02
CA HIS A 118 5.90 -1.51 2.43
C HIS A 118 7.21 -1.92 1.75
N ARG A 119 7.46 -3.23 1.57
CA ARG A 119 8.59 -3.72 0.75
C ARG A 119 8.48 -3.28 -0.71
N GLY A 120 7.28 -3.39 -1.28
CA GLY A 120 6.99 -2.92 -2.63
C GLY A 120 7.21 -1.41 -2.79
N VAL A 121 6.80 -0.60 -1.82
CA VAL A 121 7.05 0.85 -1.80
C VAL A 121 8.55 1.16 -1.77
N VAL A 122 9.34 0.49 -0.94
CA VAL A 122 10.79 0.69 -0.92
C VAL A 122 11.43 0.31 -2.25
N ALA A 123 11.04 -0.81 -2.85
CA ALA A 123 11.52 -1.22 -4.16
C ALA A 123 11.15 -0.19 -5.25
N TYR A 124 9.90 0.29 -5.23
CA TYR A 124 9.38 1.28 -6.17
C TYR A 124 10.15 2.61 -6.07
N LEU A 125 10.33 3.13 -4.86
CA LEU A 125 11.04 4.39 -4.62
C LEU A 125 12.53 4.31 -5.00
N ARG A 126 13.10 3.10 -5.00
CA ARG A 126 14.47 2.83 -5.46
C ARG A 126 14.56 2.50 -6.96
N GLY A 127 13.47 2.56 -7.70
CA GLY A 127 13.43 2.28 -9.15
C GLY A 127 13.46 0.80 -9.52
N HIS A 128 13.33 -0.11 -8.54
CA HIS A 128 13.28 -1.56 -8.78
C HIS A 128 11.84 -2.00 -9.06
N TYR A 129 11.28 -1.54 -10.18
CA TYR A 129 9.84 -1.64 -10.45
C TYR A 129 9.33 -3.08 -10.62
N GLU A 130 10.12 -3.99 -11.20
CA GLU A 130 9.74 -5.42 -11.30
C GLU A 130 9.64 -6.07 -9.92
N VAL A 131 10.58 -5.73 -9.01
CA VAL A 131 10.56 -6.21 -7.63
C VAL A 131 9.38 -5.61 -6.86
N ALA A 132 9.08 -4.33 -7.09
CA ALA A 132 7.90 -3.68 -6.54
C ALA A 132 6.61 -4.37 -7.02
N LEU A 133 6.53 -4.69 -8.30
CA LEU A 133 5.39 -5.38 -8.91
C LEU A 133 5.19 -6.77 -8.30
N ASP A 134 6.25 -7.55 -8.10
CA ASP A 134 6.16 -8.85 -7.41
C ASP A 134 5.59 -8.69 -5.99
N TYR A 135 6.06 -7.70 -5.22
CA TYR A 135 5.51 -7.44 -3.89
C TYR A 135 4.04 -7.01 -3.96
N PHE A 136 3.68 -6.06 -4.82
CA PHE A 136 2.29 -5.59 -4.93
C PHE A 136 1.33 -6.69 -5.41
N ALA A 137 1.79 -7.60 -6.27
CA ALA A 137 1.04 -8.79 -6.65
C ALA A 137 0.72 -9.69 -5.43
N ARG A 138 1.69 -9.89 -4.52
CA ARG A 138 1.44 -10.64 -3.25
C ARG A 138 0.51 -9.90 -2.30
N VAL A 139 0.44 -8.57 -2.38
CA VAL A 139 -0.50 -7.77 -1.58
C VAL A 139 -1.93 -8.04 -2.04
N ILE A 140 -2.20 -7.95 -3.34
CA ILE A 140 -3.57 -8.12 -3.87
C ILE A 140 -4.10 -9.55 -3.72
N GLU A 141 -3.23 -10.56 -3.54
CA GLU A 141 -3.66 -11.92 -3.15
C GLU A 141 -4.35 -11.94 -1.78
N ARG A 142 -3.97 -11.03 -0.89
CA ARG A 142 -4.41 -10.97 0.52
C ARG A 142 -5.36 -9.82 0.83
N ASP A 143 -5.19 -8.67 0.18
CA ASP A 143 -5.92 -7.43 0.45
C ASP A 143 -6.24 -6.67 -0.86
N ARG A 144 -7.46 -6.86 -1.37
CA ARG A 144 -7.89 -6.40 -2.71
C ARG A 144 -8.54 -5.00 -2.68
N THR A 145 -7.82 -4.00 -2.20
CA THR A 145 -8.31 -2.60 -2.17
C THR A 145 -7.96 -1.84 -3.45
N GLY A 146 -8.71 -0.75 -3.73
CA GLY A 146 -8.38 0.16 -4.83
C GLY A 146 -6.99 0.80 -4.65
N ASP A 147 -6.59 1.06 -3.41
CA ASP A 147 -5.22 1.50 -3.09
C ASP A 147 -4.19 0.45 -3.52
N ASN A 148 -4.35 -0.83 -3.15
CA ASN A 148 -3.37 -1.84 -3.51
C ASN A 148 -3.31 -2.11 -5.02
N MET A 149 -4.45 -2.07 -5.70
CA MET A 149 -4.51 -2.15 -7.17
C MET A 149 -3.82 -0.95 -7.82
N GLY A 150 -3.98 0.25 -7.27
CA GLY A 150 -3.28 1.45 -7.76
C GLY A 150 -1.76 1.30 -7.70
N ASN A 151 -1.21 0.64 -6.67
CA ASN A 151 0.23 0.40 -6.59
C ASN A 151 0.73 -0.52 -7.72
N VAL A 152 -0.05 -1.53 -8.10
CA VAL A 152 0.24 -2.38 -9.26
C VAL A 152 0.28 -1.54 -10.53
N LEU A 153 -0.73 -0.70 -10.76
CA LEU A 153 -0.78 0.18 -11.93
C LEU A 153 0.40 1.16 -11.97
N CYS A 154 0.80 1.74 -10.82
CA CYS A 154 1.98 2.61 -10.75
C CYS A 154 3.24 1.86 -11.21
N ALA A 155 3.42 0.62 -10.74
CA ALA A 155 4.58 -0.19 -11.12
C ALA A 155 4.58 -0.53 -12.62
N LEU A 156 3.42 -0.89 -13.21
CA LEU A 156 3.29 -1.15 -14.65
C LEU A 156 3.61 0.10 -15.49
N VAL A 157 3.06 1.26 -15.11
CA VAL A 157 3.35 2.53 -15.80
C VAL A 157 4.85 2.86 -15.74
N ARG A 158 5.51 2.64 -14.59
CA ARG A 158 6.95 2.87 -14.43
C ARG A 158 7.82 1.87 -15.18
N LEU A 159 7.31 0.66 -15.45
CA LEU A 159 7.94 -0.33 -16.33
C LEU A 159 7.73 -0.02 -17.82
N ALA A 160 7.00 1.05 -18.16
CA ALA A 160 6.56 1.38 -19.51
C ALA A 160 5.58 0.37 -20.14
N GLU A 161 4.92 -0.44 -19.32
CA GLU A 161 3.91 -1.42 -19.70
C GLU A 161 2.51 -0.80 -19.69
N LEU A 162 2.34 0.27 -20.48
CA LEU A 162 1.13 1.11 -20.43
C LEU A 162 -0.12 0.37 -20.94
N ASP A 163 0.01 -0.46 -21.96
CA ASP A 163 -1.13 -1.21 -22.50
C ASP A 163 -1.66 -2.22 -21.47
N ASP A 164 -0.74 -2.91 -20.78
CA ASP A 164 -1.07 -3.82 -19.68
C ASP A 164 -1.72 -3.07 -18.51
N ALA A 165 -1.21 -1.89 -18.15
CA ALA A 165 -1.80 -1.05 -17.12
C ALA A 165 -3.23 -0.60 -17.48
N LYS A 166 -3.48 -0.21 -18.74
CA LYS A 166 -4.81 0.16 -19.22
C LYS A 166 -5.77 -1.03 -19.19
N GLY A 167 -5.35 -2.17 -19.73
CA GLY A 167 -6.15 -3.38 -19.76
C GLY A 167 -6.56 -3.81 -18.34
N LEU A 168 -5.59 -3.83 -17.43
CA LEU A 168 -5.83 -4.15 -16.02
C LEU A 168 -6.77 -3.13 -15.34
N PHE A 169 -6.60 -1.83 -15.59
CA PHE A 169 -7.49 -0.80 -15.04
C PHE A 169 -8.94 -1.00 -15.48
N HIS A 170 -9.18 -1.25 -16.77
CA HIS A 170 -10.53 -1.51 -17.31
C HIS A 170 -11.13 -2.77 -16.70
N GLN A 171 -10.37 -3.86 -16.66
CA GLN A 171 -10.81 -5.13 -16.08
C GLN A 171 -11.20 -4.98 -14.60
N ILE A 172 -10.43 -4.23 -13.81
CA ILE A 172 -10.77 -3.94 -12.41
C ILE A 172 -12.07 -3.13 -12.34
N CYS A 173 -12.23 -2.09 -13.16
CA CYS A 173 -13.43 -1.25 -13.16
C CYS A 173 -14.71 -1.99 -13.57
N GLU A 174 -14.59 -3.01 -14.43
CA GLU A 174 -15.68 -3.87 -14.87
C GLU A 174 -16.03 -4.95 -13.83
N THR A 175 -15.02 -5.53 -13.18
CA THR A 175 -15.18 -6.76 -12.38
C THR A 175 -15.38 -6.48 -10.88
N TYR A 176 -14.76 -5.43 -10.34
CA TYR A 176 -14.73 -5.19 -8.89
C TYR A 176 -15.93 -4.37 -8.38
N PRO A 177 -16.29 -4.52 -7.10
CA PRO A 177 -17.36 -3.73 -6.48
C PRO A 177 -17.10 -2.22 -6.55
N GLU A 178 -18.18 -1.45 -6.57
CA GLU A 178 -18.17 0.01 -6.77
C GLU A 178 -17.18 0.74 -5.84
N ARG A 179 -17.05 0.30 -4.58
CA ARG A 179 -16.12 0.91 -3.62
C ARG A 179 -14.66 0.84 -4.11
N VAL A 180 -14.22 -0.34 -4.56
CA VAL A 180 -12.85 -0.55 -5.06
C VAL A 180 -12.62 0.28 -6.32
N ARG A 181 -13.60 0.29 -7.24
CA ARG A 181 -13.57 1.13 -8.44
C ARG A 181 -13.44 2.61 -8.11
N GLN A 182 -14.27 3.13 -7.21
CA GLN A 182 -14.25 4.54 -6.82
C GLN A 182 -12.91 4.95 -6.19
N ASP A 183 -12.36 4.13 -5.32
CA ASP A 183 -11.06 4.39 -4.69
C ASP A 183 -9.94 4.39 -5.75
N LEU A 184 -9.93 3.41 -6.67
CA LEU A 184 -8.96 3.35 -7.76
C LEU A 184 -9.08 4.55 -8.70
N VAL A 185 -10.29 4.91 -9.11
CA VAL A 185 -10.57 6.09 -9.95
C VAL A 185 -10.11 7.37 -9.27
N ARG A 186 -10.40 7.54 -7.98
CA ARG A 186 -9.92 8.70 -7.20
C ARG A 186 -8.40 8.77 -7.24
N ARG A 187 -7.74 7.63 -7.10
CA ARG A 187 -6.27 7.56 -7.14
C ARG A 187 -5.72 7.93 -8.50
N VAL A 188 -6.26 7.39 -9.60
CA VAL A 188 -5.84 7.79 -10.97
C VAL A 188 -5.98 9.31 -11.19
N LYS A 189 -7.01 9.93 -10.60
CA LYS A 189 -7.21 11.39 -10.69
C LYS A 189 -6.21 12.23 -9.88
N THR A 190 -5.55 11.66 -8.88
CA THR A 190 -4.77 12.43 -7.89
C THR A 190 -3.30 12.05 -7.82
N ASP A 191 -2.95 10.84 -8.25
CA ASP A 191 -1.59 10.29 -8.23
C ASP A 191 -0.88 10.61 -9.56
N PRO A 192 0.18 11.43 -9.55
CA PRO A 192 0.92 11.79 -10.77
C PRO A 192 1.49 10.58 -11.51
N ASP A 193 1.79 9.49 -10.80
CA ASP A 193 2.33 8.27 -11.40
C ASP A 193 1.30 7.53 -12.25
N LEU A 194 0.01 7.83 -12.06
CA LEU A 194 -1.11 7.26 -12.81
C LEU A 194 -1.68 8.24 -13.85
N ALA A 195 -1.06 9.41 -14.04
CA ALA A 195 -1.57 10.43 -14.95
C ALA A 195 -1.77 9.92 -16.39
N ALA A 196 -0.97 8.95 -16.83
CA ALA A 196 -1.11 8.31 -18.14
C ALA A 196 -2.43 7.53 -18.32
N LEU A 197 -3.09 7.15 -17.21
CA LEU A 197 -4.38 6.46 -17.20
C LEU A 197 -5.58 7.41 -17.05
N LEU A 198 -5.36 8.72 -16.88
CA LEU A 198 -6.45 9.70 -16.81
C LEU A 198 -7.44 9.62 -17.99
N PRO A 199 -7.03 9.37 -19.24
CA PRO A 199 -7.96 9.22 -20.36
C PRO A 199 -8.89 8.00 -20.23
N GLU A 200 -8.51 6.99 -19.45
CA GLU A 200 -9.29 5.77 -19.23
C GLU A 200 -10.38 5.97 -18.17
N VAL A 201 -10.21 6.98 -17.31
CA VAL A 201 -11.25 7.41 -16.38
C VAL A 201 -12.26 8.23 -17.18
N SER A 202 -13.33 7.60 -17.64
CA SER A 202 -14.39 8.23 -18.45
C SER A 202 -14.74 9.65 -18.00
N PRO A 203 -15.14 10.57 -18.91
CA PRO A 203 -15.97 11.70 -18.54
C PRO A 203 -17.32 11.25 -17.96
#